data_AF-A0A6N8J148-F1
#
_entry.id   AF-A0A6N8J148-F1
#
_cell.length_a   1.000
_cell.length_b   1.000
_cell.length_c   1.000
_cell.angle_alpha   90.00
_cell.angle_beta   90.00
_cell.angle_gamma   90.00
#
_symmetry.space_group_name_H-M   'P 1'
#
loop_
_entity.id
_entity.type
_entity.pdbx_description
1 polymer ?
#
loop_
_entity_poly.entity_id
_entity_poly.type
_entity_poly.pdbx_seq_one_letter_code
_entity_poly.pdbx_strand_id
1 'polypeptide(L)'
;MGSSALGGAVASAAPSMPHAQSQSQSQSQSQGMERGTGAAGMVGAAQSAGNTSGDRGDIVDALQDLAECCKDGEYGFRECAEQARRQDLKSLLLQRADDCRRGAEQLNQQIRQLGGSVQDSGSALGALHRGWVSVKTKLSTYDDKAVLEECERGEDNAMARYRKALQKPLPAGVRAVVESQFQAVQRNHDQIRMLRDSTQRS
;
A
#
# COMPACT_ATOMS: atom_id res chain seq x y z
N MET A 1 24.21 61.90 10.21
CA MET A 1 23.98 61.09 11.44
C MET A 1 23.16 59.89 10.98
N GLY A 2 23.71 58.74 10.59
CA GLY A 2 24.82 57.99 11.18
C GLY A 2 24.22 56.71 11.74
N SER A 3 24.34 55.58 11.01
CA SER A 3 24.67 54.27 11.57
C SER A 3 24.63 53.17 10.50
N SER A 4 25.78 52.55 10.34
CA SER A 4 26.11 51.35 9.57
C SER A 4 25.88 50.08 10.39
N ALA A 5 25.63 48.96 9.72
CA ALA A 5 26.15 47.60 10.00
C ALA A 5 25.60 46.68 8.87
N LEU A 6 26.37 46.09 7.94
CA LEU A 6 27.51 45.16 8.01
C LEU A 6 27.28 43.90 8.86
N GLY A 7 27.23 42.75 8.17
CA GLY A 7 27.28 41.38 8.68
C GLY A 7 26.66 40.45 7.63
N GLY A 8 27.38 39.66 6.81
CA GLY A 8 28.68 39.05 7.01
C GLY A 8 28.52 37.65 7.60
N ALA A 9 28.18 36.65 6.78
CA ALA A 9 28.25 35.24 7.15
C ALA A 9 28.89 34.44 6.01
N VAL A 10 30.19 34.21 6.18
CA VAL A 10 31.02 33.19 5.52
C VAL A 10 30.96 31.92 6.36
N ALA A 11 30.95 30.75 5.71
CA ALA A 11 31.36 29.42 6.20
C ALA A 11 30.52 28.35 5.47
N SER A 12 31.01 27.19 5.05
CA SER A 12 32.36 26.63 5.08
C SER A 12 32.34 25.46 4.09
N ALA A 13 33.42 25.32 3.33
CA ALA A 13 33.73 24.11 2.59
C ALA A 13 33.82 22.89 3.52
N ALA A 14 33.42 21.72 3.02
CA ALA A 14 33.76 20.42 3.58
C ALA A 14 34.67 19.68 2.60
N PRO A 15 35.80 19.09 3.07
CA PRO A 15 36.83 18.49 2.23
C PRO A 15 36.63 17.00 1.97
N SER A 16 37.31 16.58 0.91
CA SER A 16 37.66 15.23 0.44
C SER A 16 38.16 14.26 1.51
N MET A 17 37.96 12.94 1.31
CA MET A 17 39.01 11.89 1.30
C MET A 17 38.41 10.45 1.24
N PRO A 18 39.22 9.42 0.89
CA PRO A 18 38.81 8.26 0.08
C PRO A 18 38.96 6.88 0.76
N HIS A 19 38.77 5.84 -0.06
CA HIS A 19 39.31 4.46 0.04
C HIS A 19 38.71 3.50 1.08
N ALA A 20 38.01 2.48 0.56
CA ALA A 20 38.08 1.13 1.12
C ALA A 20 37.90 0.10 -0.02
N GLN A 21 39.03 -0.37 -0.54
CA GLN A 21 39.13 -1.65 -1.21
C GLN A 21 38.87 -2.76 -0.18
N SER A 22 38.04 -3.74 -0.52
CA SER A 22 38.12 -5.07 0.10
C SER A 22 38.02 -6.10 -1.01
N GLN A 23 39.18 -6.64 -1.37
CA GLN A 23 39.30 -7.89 -2.09
C GLN A 23 38.98 -9.01 -1.10
N SER A 24 38.05 -9.89 -1.45
CA SER A 24 38.05 -11.25 -0.90
C SER A 24 37.98 -12.22 -2.08
N GLN A 25 39.11 -12.88 -2.28
CA GLN A 25 39.25 -14.04 -3.13
C GLN A 25 38.58 -15.22 -2.41
N SER A 26 37.65 -15.91 -3.05
CA SER A 26 37.27 -17.27 -2.67
C SER A 26 37.61 -18.20 -3.81
N GLN A 27 38.61 -19.02 -3.56
CA GLN A 27 39.17 -20.00 -4.47
C GLN A 27 38.14 -21.08 -4.84
N SER A 28 38.12 -21.39 -6.12
CA SER A 28 37.64 -22.62 -6.71
C SER A 28 38.45 -23.83 -6.22
N GLN A 29 37.77 -24.83 -5.66
CA GLN A 29 38.27 -26.22 -5.71
C GLN A 29 37.15 -27.14 -6.17
N SER A 30 37.34 -27.65 -7.37
CA SER A 30 36.64 -28.76 -7.99
C SER A 30 37.46 -30.04 -7.76
N GLN A 31 36.84 -31.05 -7.15
CA GLN A 31 37.17 -32.49 -7.17
C GLN A 31 35.99 -33.14 -6.42
N GLY A 32 35.30 -34.19 -6.85
CA GLY A 32 35.60 -35.22 -7.82
C GLY A 32 35.02 -36.52 -7.25
N MET A 33 33.78 -36.84 -7.65
CA MET A 33 33.14 -38.15 -7.81
C MET A 33 33.74 -39.37 -7.07
N GLU A 34 32.99 -39.97 -6.13
CA GLU A 34 33.02 -41.43 -5.91
C GLU A 34 31.61 -41.99 -5.72
N ARG A 35 31.32 -43.06 -6.49
CA ARG A 35 30.06 -43.81 -6.52
C ARG A 35 30.08 -44.87 -5.41
N GLY A 36 29.00 -44.95 -4.65
CA GLY A 36 28.71 -46.07 -3.75
C GLY A 36 27.32 -46.65 -4.03
N THR A 37 27.30 -47.79 -4.73
CA THR A 37 26.17 -48.72 -4.89
C THR A 37 25.75 -49.35 -3.56
N GLY A 38 24.45 -49.43 -3.28
CA GLY A 38 23.90 -50.23 -2.18
C GLY A 38 22.39 -50.01 -1.98
N ALA A 39 21.64 -51.10 -1.84
CA ALA A 39 20.22 -51.20 -2.16
C ALA A 39 19.24 -51.05 -0.98
N ALA A 40 17.99 -50.76 -1.35
CA ALA A 40 16.72 -51.21 -0.73
C ALA A 40 16.34 -50.77 0.70
N GLY A 41 15.17 -50.11 0.79
CA GLY A 41 14.24 -50.32 1.90
C GLY A 41 13.71 -49.06 2.59
N MET A 42 12.42 -48.80 2.35
CA MET A 42 11.42 -48.10 3.18
C MET A 42 10.87 -46.78 2.64
N VAL A 43 9.67 -46.92 2.08
CA VAL A 43 8.67 -45.88 1.84
C VAL A 43 8.22 -45.29 3.18
N GLY A 44 8.90 -44.24 3.63
CA GLY A 44 8.46 -43.37 4.72
C GLY A 44 7.96 -42.06 4.13
N ALA A 45 6.71 -41.70 4.42
CA ALA A 45 6.06 -40.49 3.96
C ALA A 45 6.88 -39.23 4.28
N ALA A 46 7.63 -38.74 3.29
CA ALA A 46 8.09 -37.36 3.28
C ALA A 46 6.86 -36.49 3.00
N GLN A 47 6.23 -36.03 4.08
CA GLN A 47 5.24 -34.99 4.06
C GLN A 47 5.77 -33.85 3.19
N SER A 48 4.95 -33.48 2.21
CA SER A 48 5.18 -32.37 1.31
C SER A 48 5.47 -31.12 2.12
N ALA A 49 6.75 -30.82 2.32
CA ALA A 49 7.23 -29.47 2.58
C ALA A 49 7.09 -28.71 1.25
N GLY A 50 5.84 -28.47 0.84
CA GLY A 50 5.53 -27.48 -0.17
C GLY A 50 6.12 -26.16 0.27
N ASN A 51 6.59 -25.38 -0.70
CA ASN A 51 7.25 -24.09 -0.57
C ASN A 51 6.38 -23.03 0.13
N THR A 52 6.06 -23.24 1.40
CA THR A 52 5.05 -22.50 2.17
C THR A 52 5.51 -21.07 2.46
N SER A 53 6.83 -20.85 2.47
CA SER A 53 7.41 -19.52 2.62
C SER A 53 7.13 -18.61 1.43
N GLY A 54 7.09 -19.15 0.21
CA GLY A 54 6.74 -18.40 -0.99
C GLY A 54 5.26 -18.02 -1.00
N ASP A 55 4.38 -18.97 -0.71
CA ASP A 55 2.93 -18.73 -0.68
C ASP A 55 2.52 -17.77 0.45
N ARG A 56 3.16 -17.87 1.63
CA ARG A 56 2.93 -16.95 2.75
C ARG A 56 3.43 -15.54 2.45
N GLY A 57 4.60 -15.40 1.81
CA GLY A 57 5.13 -14.11 1.36
C GLY A 57 4.16 -13.43 0.40
N ASP A 58 3.68 -14.17 -0.61
CA ASP A 58 2.66 -13.71 -1.56
C ASP A 58 1.36 -13.22 -0.90
N ILE A 59 0.91 -13.91 0.16
CA ILE A 59 -0.26 -13.48 0.94
C ILE A 59 0.04 -12.19 1.70
N VAL A 60 1.20 -12.10 2.37
CA VAL A 60 1.61 -10.89 3.10
C VAL A 60 1.71 -9.70 2.16
N ASP A 61 2.31 -9.87 0.98
CA ASP A 61 2.44 -8.81 -0.03
C ASP A 61 1.06 -8.36 -0.54
N ALA A 62 0.13 -9.30 -0.76
CA ALA A 62 -1.25 -8.96 -1.15
C ALA A 62 -1.97 -8.17 -0.06
N LEU A 63 -1.80 -8.52 1.22
CA LEU A 63 -2.39 -7.77 2.33
C LEU A 63 -1.74 -6.41 2.52
N GLN A 64 -0.43 -6.28 2.25
CA GLN A 64 0.28 -5.02 2.29
C GLN A 64 -0.23 -4.07 1.18
N ASP A 65 -0.40 -4.55 -0.05
CA ASP A 65 -1.00 -3.76 -1.15
C ASP A 65 -2.43 -3.28 -0.80
N LEU A 66 -3.24 -4.12 -0.14
CA LEU A 66 -4.55 -3.70 0.36
C LEU A 66 -4.46 -2.68 1.51
N ALA A 67 -3.52 -2.84 2.43
CA ALA A 67 -3.34 -1.90 3.54
C ALA A 67 -2.85 -0.54 3.04
N GLU A 68 -1.97 -0.52 2.03
CA GLU A 68 -1.58 0.70 1.32
C GLU A 68 -2.78 1.31 0.60
N CYS A 69 -3.58 0.52 -0.13
CA CYS A 69 -4.80 0.99 -0.76
C CYS A 69 -5.79 1.63 0.24
N CYS A 70 -5.90 1.08 1.44
CA CYS A 70 -6.71 1.67 2.51
C CYS A 70 -6.13 2.99 3.02
N LYS A 71 -4.81 3.10 3.19
CA LYS A 71 -4.17 4.38 3.58
C LYS A 71 -4.34 5.44 2.50
N ASP A 72 -4.21 5.05 1.23
CA ASP A 72 -4.45 5.91 0.08
C ASP A 72 -5.91 6.41 0.07
N GLY A 73 -6.85 5.51 0.33
CA GLY A 73 -8.28 5.83 0.45
C GLY A 73 -8.58 6.77 1.62
N GLU A 74 -8.01 6.53 2.80
CA GLU A 74 -8.17 7.42 3.96
C GLU A 74 -7.75 8.85 3.60
N TYR A 75 -6.57 8.99 3.01
CA TYR A 75 -6.05 10.27 2.59
C TYR A 75 -6.93 10.92 1.51
N GLY A 76 -7.24 10.18 0.43
CA GLY A 76 -8.05 10.68 -0.68
C GLY A 76 -9.44 11.13 -0.25
N PHE A 77 -10.09 10.40 0.66
CA PHE A 77 -11.41 10.77 1.17
C PHE A 77 -11.41 12.00 2.07
N ARG A 78 -10.40 12.17 2.93
CA ARG A 78 -10.26 13.40 3.74
C ARG A 78 -10.14 14.63 2.85
N GLU A 79 -9.32 14.52 1.82
CA GLU A 79 -9.09 15.62 0.88
C GLU A 79 -10.32 15.92 0.03
N CYS A 80 -11.03 14.88 -0.44
CA CYS A 80 -12.33 15.05 -1.10
C CYS A 80 -13.35 15.76 -0.18
N ALA A 81 -13.32 15.47 1.12
CA ALA A 81 -14.19 16.13 2.09
C ALA A 81 -13.85 17.62 2.28
N GLU A 82 -12.57 18.00 2.19
CA GLU A 82 -12.18 19.42 2.25
C GLU A 82 -12.72 20.22 1.04
N GLN A 83 -12.76 19.58 -0.13
CA GLN A 83 -13.17 20.21 -1.39
C GLN A 83 -14.68 20.17 -1.67
N ALA A 84 -15.42 19.26 -1.02
CA ALA A 84 -16.87 19.21 -1.14
C ALA A 84 -17.51 20.52 -0.64
N ARG A 85 -18.62 20.93 -1.26
CA ARG A 85 -19.47 22.04 -0.81
C ARG A 85 -20.59 21.55 0.09
N ARG A 86 -21.20 20.43 -0.30
CA ARG A 86 -22.32 19.80 0.40
C ARG A 86 -21.89 19.18 1.73
N GLN A 87 -22.52 19.60 2.83
CA GLN A 87 -22.18 19.15 4.18
C GLN A 87 -22.47 17.65 4.40
N ASP A 88 -23.51 17.13 3.76
CA ASP A 88 -23.83 15.70 3.76
C ASP A 88 -22.74 14.89 3.04
N LEU A 89 -22.24 15.40 1.91
CA LEU A 89 -21.12 14.78 1.19
C LEU A 89 -19.83 14.81 2.01
N LYS A 90 -19.50 15.93 2.68
CA LYS A 90 -18.36 16.00 3.61
C LYS A 90 -18.43 14.93 4.69
N SER A 91 -19.59 14.81 5.33
CA SER A 91 -19.80 13.86 6.43
C SER A 91 -19.64 12.42 5.94
N LEU A 92 -20.20 12.11 4.78
CA LEU A 92 -20.03 10.80 4.13
C LEU A 92 -18.55 10.49 3.86
N LEU A 93 -17.82 11.42 3.23
CA LEU A 93 -16.42 11.21 2.85
C LEU A 93 -15.52 11.06 4.09
N LEU A 94 -15.75 11.83 5.16
CA LEU A 94 -15.03 11.64 6.43
C LEU A 94 -15.30 10.28 7.06
N GLN A 95 -16.56 9.81 7.02
CA GLN A 95 -16.88 8.46 7.47
C GLN A 95 -16.12 7.41 6.65
N ARG A 96 -15.98 7.60 5.34
CA ARG A 96 -15.20 6.70 4.47
C ARG A 96 -13.72 6.73 4.79
N ALA A 97 -13.17 7.89 5.10
CA ALA A 97 -11.78 7.97 5.56
C ALA A 97 -11.55 7.14 6.83
N ASP A 98 -12.48 7.18 7.78
CA ASP A 98 -12.41 6.35 8.98
C ASP A 98 -12.62 4.85 8.70
N ASP A 99 -13.50 4.50 7.76
CA ASP A 99 -13.68 3.11 7.31
C ASP A 99 -12.35 2.56 6.73
N CYS A 100 -11.68 3.35 5.89
CA CYS A 100 -10.38 3.05 5.31
C CYS A 100 -9.29 2.86 6.37
N ARG A 101 -9.20 3.78 7.35
CA ARG A 101 -8.25 3.67 8.48
C ARG A 101 -8.42 2.34 9.22
N ARG A 102 -9.65 1.99 9.58
CA ARG A 102 -9.96 0.72 10.26
C ARG A 102 -9.65 -0.48 9.39
N GLY A 103 -9.89 -0.38 8.07
CA GLY A 103 -9.53 -1.42 7.10
C GLY A 103 -8.02 -1.70 7.10
N ALA A 104 -7.19 -0.66 7.03
CA ALA A 104 -5.74 -0.77 7.10
C ALA A 104 -5.28 -1.41 8.42
N GLU A 105 -5.85 -1.00 9.56
CA GLU A 105 -5.55 -1.58 10.88
C GLU A 105 -5.86 -3.08 10.92
N GLN A 106 -7.01 -3.51 10.41
CA GLN A 106 -7.39 -4.92 10.35
C GLN A 106 -6.44 -5.74 9.46
N LEU A 107 -6.08 -5.23 8.28
CA LEU A 107 -5.15 -5.90 7.36
C LEU A 107 -3.75 -6.02 7.98
N ASN A 108 -3.28 -4.96 8.64
CA ASN A 108 -2.02 -4.98 9.38
C ASN A 108 -2.01 -5.99 10.52
N GLN A 109 -3.14 -6.18 11.20
CA GLN A 109 -3.28 -7.22 12.21
C GLN A 109 -3.15 -8.62 11.59
N GLN A 110 -3.76 -8.87 10.43
CA GLN A 110 -3.62 -10.15 9.70
C GLN A 110 -2.18 -10.39 9.26
N ILE A 111 -1.48 -9.37 8.74
CA ILE A 111 -0.06 -9.46 8.36
C ILE A 111 0.81 -9.91 9.55
N ARG A 112 0.60 -9.31 10.73
CA ARG A 112 1.33 -9.68 11.95
C ARG A 112 1.04 -11.11 12.39
N GLN A 113 -0.22 -11.56 12.29
CA GLN A 113 -0.61 -12.93 12.63
C GLN A 113 0.04 -13.96 11.69
N LEU A 114 0.31 -13.60 10.44
CA LEU A 114 1.03 -14.43 9.47
C LEU A 114 2.57 -14.36 9.65
N GLY A 115 3.05 -13.66 10.68
CA GLY A 115 4.48 -13.47 10.94
C GLY A 115 5.17 -12.53 9.94
N GLY A 116 4.40 -11.69 9.24
CA GLY A 116 4.92 -10.61 8.42
C GLY A 116 5.16 -9.34 9.25
N SER A 117 6.09 -8.50 8.79
CA SER A 117 6.24 -7.14 9.30
C SER A 117 5.29 -6.20 8.57
N VAL A 118 4.65 -5.30 9.31
CA VAL A 118 3.93 -4.18 8.69
C VAL A 118 4.99 -3.23 8.15
N GLN A 119 4.96 -2.95 6.86
CA GLN A 119 5.80 -1.91 6.29
C GLN A 119 5.29 -0.55 6.80
N ASP A 120 6.18 0.19 7.48
CA ASP A 120 5.88 1.57 7.83
C ASP A 120 5.70 2.40 6.58
N SER A 121 4.77 3.34 6.66
CA SER A 121 4.13 4.09 5.58
C SER A 121 5.03 4.88 4.63
N GLY A 122 6.36 4.78 4.71
CA GLY A 122 7.31 5.57 3.92
C GLY A 122 7.22 5.36 2.39
N SER A 123 7.03 4.11 1.92
CA SER A 123 6.84 3.84 0.48
C SER A 123 5.47 4.28 -0.04
N ALA A 124 4.41 4.05 0.75
CA ALA A 124 3.06 4.51 0.43
C ALA A 124 2.95 6.05 0.40
N LEU A 125 3.60 6.74 1.35
CA LEU A 125 3.62 8.21 1.43
C LEU A 125 4.26 8.84 0.18
N GLY A 126 5.27 8.19 -0.41
CA GLY A 126 5.95 8.65 -1.63
C GLY A 126 5.14 8.48 -2.92
N ALA A 127 4.33 7.42 -3.02
CA ALA A 127 3.39 7.22 -4.14
C ALA A 127 2.15 8.12 -3.99
N LEU A 128 1.65 8.26 -2.76
CA LEU A 128 0.59 9.20 -2.41
C LEU A 128 0.94 10.63 -2.79
N HIS A 129 2.16 11.10 -2.51
CA HIS A 129 2.55 12.47 -2.86
C HIS A 129 2.40 12.79 -4.36
N ARG A 130 2.63 11.81 -5.26
CA ARG A 130 2.47 12.00 -6.72
C ARG A 130 1.01 11.85 -7.19
N GLY A 131 0.28 10.87 -6.64
CA GLY A 131 -1.17 10.73 -6.90
C GLY A 131 -1.94 11.96 -6.41
N TRP A 132 -1.57 12.47 -5.24
CA TRP A 132 -2.16 13.62 -4.57
C TRP A 132 -2.00 14.94 -5.32
N VAL A 133 -0.79 15.24 -5.81
CA VAL A 133 -0.57 16.45 -6.61
C VAL A 133 -1.52 16.46 -7.82
N SER A 134 -1.74 15.30 -8.46
CA SER A 134 -2.69 15.19 -9.57
C SER A 134 -4.14 15.44 -9.13
N VAL A 135 -4.55 14.92 -7.98
CA VAL A 135 -5.89 15.15 -7.38
C VAL A 135 -6.12 16.63 -7.09
N LYS A 136 -5.19 17.30 -6.39
CA LYS A 136 -5.24 18.75 -6.13
C LYS A 136 -5.35 19.58 -7.41
N THR A 137 -4.63 19.17 -8.45
CA THR A 137 -4.65 19.90 -9.73
C THR A 137 -6.03 19.79 -10.41
N LYS A 138 -6.72 18.66 -10.25
CA LYS A 138 -8.05 18.40 -10.83
C LYS A 138 -9.19 19.00 -10.01
N LEU A 139 -9.11 19.01 -8.68
CA LEU A 139 -10.13 19.58 -7.78
C LEU A 139 -9.97 21.10 -7.53
N SER A 140 -9.33 21.84 -8.44
CA SER A 140 -9.05 23.29 -8.28
C SER A 140 -10.30 24.17 -8.17
N THR A 141 -11.48 23.63 -8.47
CA THR A 141 -12.78 24.25 -8.26
C THR A 141 -13.54 23.39 -7.26
N TYR A 142 -13.77 23.89 -6.04
CA TYR A 142 -14.64 23.25 -5.05
C TYR A 142 -15.95 22.82 -5.73
N ASP A 143 -16.09 21.58 -6.16
CA ASP A 143 -17.21 21.11 -6.98
C ASP A 143 -17.54 19.68 -6.57
N ASP A 144 -18.76 19.49 -6.07
CA ASP A 144 -19.21 18.18 -5.59
C ASP A 144 -19.19 17.14 -6.71
N LYS A 145 -19.39 17.54 -7.97
CA LYS A 145 -19.31 16.61 -9.10
C LYS A 145 -17.88 16.13 -9.32
N ALA A 146 -16.91 17.04 -9.38
CA ALA A 146 -15.50 16.69 -9.52
C ALA A 146 -15.00 15.84 -8.35
N VAL A 147 -15.46 16.14 -7.13
CA VAL A 147 -15.19 15.32 -5.93
C VAL A 147 -15.71 13.90 -6.11
N LEU A 148 -16.97 13.73 -6.53
CA LEU A 148 -17.58 12.41 -6.72
C LEU A 148 -16.92 11.61 -7.84
N GLU A 149 -16.53 12.25 -8.93
CA GLU A 149 -15.79 11.61 -10.04
C GLU A 149 -14.43 11.06 -9.58
N GLU A 150 -13.70 11.83 -8.76
CA GLU A 150 -12.42 11.38 -8.22
C GLU A 150 -12.59 10.25 -7.20
N CYS A 151 -13.62 10.32 -6.36
CA CYS A 151 -13.96 9.24 -5.43
C CYS A 151 -14.28 7.93 -6.17
N GLU A 152 -15.08 7.97 -7.23
CA GLU A 152 -15.41 6.78 -8.04
C GLU A 152 -14.16 6.17 -8.67
N ARG A 153 -13.25 7.01 -9.21
CA ARG A 153 -11.97 6.55 -9.75
C ARG A 153 -11.10 5.85 -8.70
N GLY A 154 -11.08 6.38 -7.47
CA GLY A 154 -10.38 5.76 -6.34
C GLY A 154 -10.98 4.41 -5.96
N GLU A 155 -12.30 4.34 -5.90
CA GLU A 155 -13.05 3.11 -5.57
C GLU A 155 -12.92 2.02 -6.63
N ASP A 156 -12.92 2.36 -7.93
CA ASP A 156 -12.61 1.43 -9.00
C ASP A 156 -11.22 0.80 -8.85
N ASN A 157 -10.25 1.63 -8.49
CA ASN A 157 -8.87 1.22 -8.25
C ASN A 157 -8.75 0.33 -7.01
N ALA A 158 -9.51 0.62 -5.94
CA ALA A 158 -9.62 -0.25 -4.77
C ALA A 158 -10.24 -1.61 -5.13
N MET A 159 -11.39 -1.62 -5.82
CA MET A 159 -12.06 -2.85 -6.26
C MET A 159 -11.13 -3.76 -7.07
N ALA A 160 -10.29 -3.20 -7.95
CA ALA A 160 -9.32 -3.95 -8.73
C ALA A 160 -8.27 -4.66 -7.83
N ARG A 161 -7.74 -3.97 -6.82
CA ARG A 161 -6.78 -4.56 -5.87
C ARG A 161 -7.41 -5.64 -5.00
N TYR A 162 -8.61 -5.41 -4.47
CA TYR A 162 -9.34 -6.44 -3.71
C TYR A 162 -9.62 -7.68 -4.55
N ARG A 163 -10.09 -7.52 -5.80
CA ARG A 163 -10.29 -8.66 -6.71
C ARG A 163 -8.99 -9.43 -6.95
N LYS A 164 -7.88 -8.72 -7.16
CA LYS A 164 -6.54 -9.34 -7.34
C LYS A 164 -6.12 -10.13 -6.09
N ALA A 165 -6.30 -9.56 -4.90
CA ALA A 165 -5.98 -10.24 -3.64
C ALA A 165 -6.83 -11.50 -3.43
N LEU A 166 -8.13 -11.46 -3.76
CA LEU A 166 -9.04 -12.60 -3.60
C LEU A 166 -8.75 -13.78 -4.54
N GLN A 167 -7.94 -13.58 -5.59
CA GLN A 167 -7.44 -14.65 -6.46
C GLN A 167 -6.31 -15.46 -5.80
N LYS A 168 -5.69 -14.95 -4.73
CA LYS A 168 -4.65 -15.65 -3.99
C LYS A 168 -5.26 -16.75 -3.08
N PRO A 169 -4.49 -17.80 -2.74
CA PRO A 169 -4.94 -18.84 -1.81
C PRO A 169 -4.91 -18.37 -0.35
N LEU A 170 -5.72 -17.36 -0.03
CA LEU A 170 -5.80 -16.76 1.30
C LEU A 170 -6.32 -17.77 2.35
N PRO A 171 -5.73 -17.83 3.55
CA PRO A 171 -6.28 -18.59 4.68
C PRO A 171 -7.71 -18.14 4.99
N ALA A 172 -8.57 -19.07 5.43
CA ALA A 172 -10.02 -18.82 5.57
C ALA A 172 -10.36 -17.55 6.38
N GLY A 173 -9.68 -17.31 7.50
CA GLY A 173 -9.88 -16.10 8.32
C GLY A 173 -9.48 -14.81 7.59
N VAL A 174 -8.35 -14.84 6.87
CA VAL A 174 -7.87 -13.70 6.07
C VAL A 174 -8.83 -13.43 4.91
N ARG A 175 -9.24 -14.48 4.20
CA ARG A 175 -10.21 -14.39 3.10
C ARG A 175 -11.51 -13.73 3.55
N ALA A 176 -12.06 -14.14 4.69
CA ALA A 176 -13.29 -13.56 5.23
C ALA A 176 -13.17 -12.05 5.50
N VAL A 177 -12.01 -11.60 6.02
CA VAL A 177 -11.74 -10.16 6.22
C VAL A 177 -11.68 -9.42 4.88
N VAL A 178 -10.94 -9.95 3.91
CA VAL A 178 -10.77 -9.32 2.59
C VAL A 178 -12.11 -9.28 1.82
N GLU A 179 -12.93 -10.34 1.89
CA GLU A 179 -14.26 -10.38 1.26
C GLU A 179 -15.23 -9.37 1.91
N SER A 180 -15.22 -9.27 3.24
CA SER A 180 -16.04 -8.29 3.97
C SER A 180 -15.68 -6.85 3.59
N GLN A 181 -14.38 -6.53 3.54
CA GLN A 181 -13.92 -5.21 3.12
C GLN A 181 -14.22 -4.96 1.64
N PHE A 182 -14.05 -5.94 0.75
CA PHE A 182 -14.40 -5.81 -0.66
C PHE A 182 -15.89 -5.49 -0.87
N GLN A 183 -16.79 -6.14 -0.13
CA GLN A 183 -18.21 -5.81 -0.17
C GLN A 183 -18.50 -4.39 0.34
N ALA A 184 -17.74 -3.89 1.31
CA ALA A 184 -17.86 -2.52 1.78
C ALA A 184 -17.43 -1.50 0.72
N VAL A 185 -16.31 -1.76 0.03
CA VAL A 185 -15.82 -0.98 -1.13
C VAL A 185 -16.88 -0.96 -2.24
N GLN A 186 -17.47 -2.11 -2.59
CA GLN A 186 -18.54 -2.17 -3.60
C GLN A 186 -19.75 -1.31 -3.22
N ARG A 187 -20.23 -1.40 -1.98
CA ARG A 187 -21.34 -0.55 -1.51
C ARG A 187 -20.99 0.93 -1.56
N ASN A 188 -19.74 1.30 -1.25
CA ASN A 188 -19.31 2.69 -1.30
C ASN A 188 -19.24 3.20 -2.75
N HIS A 189 -18.64 2.43 -3.64
CA HIS A 189 -18.60 2.71 -5.07
C HIS A 189 -20.01 2.98 -5.62
N ASP A 190 -20.97 2.10 -5.32
CA ASP A 190 -22.34 2.23 -5.81
C ASP A 190 -23.02 3.49 -5.24
N GLN A 191 -22.77 3.82 -3.96
CA GLN A 191 -23.27 5.05 -3.33
C GLN A 191 -22.70 6.30 -4.00
N ILE A 192 -21.38 6.36 -4.22
CA ILE A 192 -20.71 7.49 -4.88
C ILE A 192 -21.24 7.66 -6.31
N ARG A 193 -21.37 6.56 -7.06
CA ARG A 193 -21.91 6.57 -8.42
C ARG A 193 -23.34 7.12 -8.45
N MET A 194 -24.21 6.66 -7.55
CA MET A 194 -25.58 7.18 -7.45
C MET A 194 -25.60 8.68 -7.13
N LEU A 195 -24.75 9.15 -6.22
CA LEU A 195 -24.63 10.57 -5.90
C LEU A 195 -24.15 11.37 -7.12
N ARG A 196 -23.12 10.90 -7.83
CA ARG A 196 -22.61 11.53 -9.06
C ARG A 196 -23.73 11.65 -10.11
N ASP A 197 -24.43 10.55 -10.38
CA ASP A 197 -25.48 10.51 -11.40
C ASP A 197 -26.70 11.39 -11.03
N SER A 198 -26.90 11.68 -9.74
CA SER A 198 -27.89 12.66 -9.28
C SER A 198 -27.45 14.11 -9.56
N THR A 199 -26.17 14.42 -9.38
CA THR A 199 -25.61 15.75 -9.66
C THR A 199 -25.56 16.10 -11.16
N GLN A 200 -25.57 15.10 -12.04
CA GLN A 200 -25.63 15.31 -13.50
C GLN A 200 -27.02 15.68 -14.02
N ARG A 201 -28.08 15.42 -13.24
CA ARG A 201 -29.48 15.68 -13.63
C ARG A 201 -30.04 16.99 -13.08
N SER A 202 -29.24 17.74 -12.33
CA SER A 202 -29.59 19.00 -11.67
C SER A 202 -29.00 20.18 -12.42
#